data_AF-A0A096DKR4-F1
#
_entry.id   AF-A0A096DKR4-F1
#
_cell.length_a   1.000
_cell.length_b   1.000
_cell.length_c   1.000
_cell.angle_alpha   90.00
_cell.angle_beta   90.00
_cell.angle_gamma   90.00
#
_symmetry.space_group_name_H-M   'P 1'
#
loop_
_entity.id
_entity.type
_entity.pdbx_description
1 polymer ?
#
loop_
_entity_poly.entity_id
_entity_poly.type
_entity_poly.pdbx_seq_one_letter_code
_entity_poly.pdbx_strand_id
1 'polypeptide(L)' 'MSEIGYKLYKNLEDDVLLKEAYSKMEKLRFLSSLNNEEMYWEEANEFNELIIEIKRRNITINKEMWIKKIIIDI' A
#
# COMPACT_ATOMS: atom_id res chain seq x y z
N MET A 1 6.68 -22.94 9.30
CA MET A 1 6.21 -21.88 8.38
C MET A 1 6.70 -20.57 8.97
N SER A 2 7.61 -19.90 8.27
CA SER A 2 8.33 -18.73 8.75
C SER A 2 7.34 -17.61 9.09
N GLU A 3 7.52 -16.95 10.24
CA GLU A 3 6.80 -15.72 10.59
C GLU A 3 7.10 -14.66 9.54
N ILE A 4 6.25 -14.56 8.51
CA ILE A 4 6.35 -13.52 7.49
C ILE A 4 5.98 -12.20 8.19
N GLY A 5 7.00 -11.48 8.64
CA GLY A 5 7.09 -10.03 8.39
C GLY A 5 6.14 -9.07 9.10
N TYR A 6 5.35 -9.46 10.10
CA TYR A 6 4.38 -8.55 10.76
C TYR A 6 4.97 -7.34 11.54
N LYS A 7 6.26 -7.00 11.40
CA LYS A 7 6.92 -5.99 12.24
C LYS A 7 6.92 -4.58 11.66
N LEU A 8 7.02 -4.41 10.33
CA LEU A 8 7.30 -3.10 9.73
C LEU A 8 6.16 -2.09 9.95
N TYR A 9 4.93 -2.52 9.75
CA TYR A 9 3.74 -1.67 9.82
C TYR A 9 3.00 -1.72 11.16
N LYS A 10 3.35 -2.67 12.04
CA LYS A 10 2.65 -2.91 13.31
C LYS A 10 2.76 -1.77 14.32
N ASN A 11 3.79 -0.94 14.22
CA ASN A 11 4.02 0.18 15.13
C ASN A 11 3.64 1.54 14.55
N LEU A 12 3.19 1.60 13.29
CA LEU A 12 2.76 2.86 12.68
C LEU A 12 1.39 3.28 13.23
N GLU A 13 1.15 4.58 13.32
CA GLU A 13 -0.17 5.14 13.59
C GLU A 13 -1.10 4.95 12.38
N ASP A 14 -2.41 4.97 12.61
CA ASP A 14 -3.40 4.65 11.58
C ASP A 14 -3.38 5.64 10.39
N ASP A 15 -3.11 6.92 10.64
CA ASP A 15 -2.99 7.92 9.58
C ASP A 15 -1.71 7.72 8.75
N VAL A 16 -0.61 7.31 9.39
CA VAL A 16 0.65 6.97 8.74
C VAL A 16 0.49 5.71 7.89
N LEU A 17 -0.17 4.67 8.40
CA LEU A 17 -0.52 3.47 7.63
C LEU A 17 -1.29 3.81 6.36
N LEU A 18 -2.28 4.70 6.46
CA LEU A 18 -3.07 5.13 5.31
C LEU A 18 -2.22 5.92 4.30
N LYS A 19 -1.36 6.84 4.76
CA LYS A 19 -0.44 7.59 3.89
C LYS A 19 0.52 6.67 3.15
N GLU A 20 1.12 5.72 3.86
CA GLU A 20 2.00 4.71 3.26
C GLU A 20 1.24 3.88 2.22
N ALA A 21 -0.01 3.49 2.51
CA ALA A 21 -0.80 2.70 1.58
C ALA A 21 -1.03 3.47 0.28
N TYR A 22 -1.43 4.74 0.38
CA TYR A 22 -1.61 5.60 -0.77
C TYR A 22 -0.31 5.79 -1.58
N SER A 23 0.82 6.01 -0.91
CA SER A 23 2.14 6.15 -1.55
C SER A 23 2.53 4.89 -2.32
N LYS A 24 2.42 3.71 -1.69
CA LYS A 24 2.73 2.43 -2.33
C LYS A 24 1.83 2.13 -3.53
N MET A 25 0.55 2.48 -3.44
CA MET A 25 -0.39 2.32 -4.56
C MET A 25 -0.02 3.21 -5.76
N GLU A 26 0.36 4.47 -5.53
CA GLU A 26 0.87 5.36 -6.58
C GLU A 26 2.15 4.79 -7.22
N LYS A 27 3.07 4.26 -6.41
CA LYS A 27 4.29 3.59 -6.87
C LYS A 27 4.00 2.34 -7.69
N LEU A 28 3.09 1.48 -7.25
CA LEU A 28 2.66 0.29 -8.00
C LEU A 28 2.06 0.66 -9.37
N ARG A 29 1.21 1.69 -9.42
CA ARG A 29 0.68 2.21 -10.69
C ARG A 29 1.82 2.67 -11.60
N PHE A 30 2.75 3.46 -11.09
CA PHE A 30 3.91 3.92 -11.85
C PHE A 30 4.75 2.75 -12.38
N LEU A 31 5.08 1.77 -11.53
CA LEU A 31 5.85 0.59 -11.91
C LEU A 31 5.11 -0.25 -12.97
N SER A 32 3.80 -0.40 -12.85
CA SER A 32 2.98 -1.09 -13.86
C SER A 32 3.05 -0.39 -15.22
N SER A 33 3.14 0.94 -15.25
CA SER A 33 3.27 1.71 -16.49
C SER A 33 4.65 1.62 -17.14
N LEU A 34 5.67 1.26 -16.37
CA LEU A 34 7.05 1.10 -16.84
C LEU A 34 7.39 -0.34 -17.25
N ASN A 35 6.46 -1.30 -17.12
CA ASN A 35 6.71 -2.74 -17.31
C ASN A 35 7.90 -3.27 -16.48
N ASN A 36 8.20 -2.64 -15.34
CA ASN A 36 9.26 -3.10 -14.44
C ASN A 36 8.70 -4.13 -13.45
N GLU A 37 8.56 -5.38 -13.90
CA GLU A 37 7.90 -6.46 -13.15
C GLU A 37 8.61 -6.81 -11.84
N GLU A 38 9.94 -6.83 -11.82
CA GLU A 38 10.72 -7.18 -10.61
C GLU A 38 10.42 -6.19 -9.48
N MET A 39 10.59 -4.89 -9.75
CA MET A 39 10.30 -3.86 -8.76
C MET A 39 8.81 -3.80 -8.41
N TYR A 40 7.92 -4.09 -9.36
CA TYR A 40 6.49 -4.17 -9.10
C TYR A 40 6.17 -5.27 -8.07
N TRP A 41 6.75 -6.46 -8.21
CA TRP A 41 6.50 -7.57 -7.30
C TRP A 41 7.09 -7.34 -5.91
N GLU A 42 8.27 -6.73 -5.81
CA GLU A 42 8.85 -6.30 -4.54
C GLU A 42 7.90 -5.33 -3.81
N GLU A 43 7.48 -4.27 -4.51
CA GLU A 43 6.58 -3.27 -3.94
C GLU A 43 5.20 -3.87 -3.59
N ALA A 44 4.70 -4.82 -4.40
CA ALA A 44 3.42 -5.48 -4.17
C ALA A 44 3.44 -6.36 -2.93
N ASN A 45 4.57 -7.00 -2.62
CA ASN A 45 4.73 -7.77 -1.40
C ASN A 45 4.68 -6.86 -0.17
N GLU A 46 5.41 -5.74 -0.18
CA GLU A 46 5.37 -4.76 0.91
C GLU A 46 3.98 -4.14 1.08
N PHE A 47 3.32 -3.84 -0.03
CA PHE A 47 1.96 -3.32 -0.03
C PHE A 47 0.94 -4.34 0.52
N ASN A 48 1.11 -5.63 0.23
CA ASN A 48 0.25 -6.67 0.80
C ASN A 48 0.35 -6.74 2.33
N GLU A 49 1.56 -6.66 2.89
CA GLU A 49 1.76 -6.63 4.35
C GLU A 49 1.05 -5.43 4.98
N LEU A 50 1.15 -4.27 4.35
CA LEU A 50 0.49 -3.04 4.77
C LEU A 50 -1.04 -3.16 4.75
N ILE A 51 -1.61 -3.76 3.70
CA ILE A 51 -3.06 -4.00 3.60
C ILE A 51 -3.55 -5.00 4.65
N ILE A 52 -2.77 -6.03 4.97
CA ILE A 52 -3.10 -6.97 6.04
C ILE A 52 -3.20 -6.23 7.37
N GLU A 53 -2.26 -5.33 7.67
CA GLU A 53 -2.27 -4.54 8.90
C GLU A 53 -3.47 -3.58 8.98
N ILE A 54 -3.78 -2.87 7.88
CA ILE A 54 -4.95 -1.99 7.77
C ILE A 54 -6.25 -2.79 8.04
N LYS A 55 -6.38 -3.97 7.42
CA LYS A 55 -7.53 -4.85 7.64
C LYS A 55 -7.59 -5.36 9.08
N ARG A 56 -6.46 -5.73 9.67
CA ARG A 56 -6.37 -6.20 11.06
C ARG A 56 -6.86 -5.14 12.04
N ARG A 57 -6.57 -3.87 11.78
CA ARG A 57 -6.98 -2.71 12.60
C ARG A 57 -8.37 -2.18 12.26
N ASN A 58 -9.04 -2.76 11.27
CA ASN A 58 -10.34 -2.32 10.78
C ASN A 58 -10.33 -0.85 10.30
N ILE A 59 -9.19 -0.39 9.77
CA ILE A 59 -9.06 0.96 9.21
C ILE A 59 -9.73 0.97 7.83
N THR A 60 -10.63 1.91 7.61
CA THR A 60 -11.29 2.06 6.32
C THR A 60 -10.42 2.89 5.37
N ILE A 61 -9.97 2.28 4.28
CA ILE A 61 -9.39 3.02 3.15
C ILE A 61 -10.54 3.77 2.48
N ASN A 62 -10.54 5.10 2.57
CA ASN A 62 -11.55 5.92 1.93
C ASN A 62 -11.36 5.89 0.40
N LYS A 63 -12.19 5.09 -0.27
CA LYS A 63 -12.16 4.91 -1.73
C LYS A 63 -12.38 6.21 -2.50
N GLU A 64 -13.07 7.20 -1.95
CA GLU A 64 -13.24 8.52 -2.60
C GLU A 64 -11.95 9.35 -2.54
N MET A 65 -11.27 9.39 -1.38
CA MET A 65 -9.92 9.97 -1.31
C MET A 65 -8.97 9.26 -2.27
N TRP A 66 -9.16 7.94 -2.41
CA TRP A 66 -8.39 7.11 -3.31
C TRP A 66 -8.57 7.48 -4.78
N ILE A 67 -9.82 7.54 -5.22
CA ILE A 67 -10.19 7.90 -6.58
C ILE A 67 -9.74 9.33 -6.88
N LYS A 68 -9.87 10.27 -5.93
CA LYS A 68 -9.38 11.64 -6.10
C LYS A 68 -7.87 11.68 -6.36
N LYS A 69 -7.07 10.93 -5.61
CA LYS A 69 -5.61 10.85 -5.83
C LYS A 69 -5.24 10.15 -7.14
N ILE A 70 -6.03 9.19 -7.59
CA ILE A 70 -5.74 8.43 -8.82
C ILE A 70 -6.19 9.18 -10.08
N ILE A 71 -7.37 9.79 -10.07
CA ILE A 71 -8.02 10.35 -11.27
C ILE A 71 -7.65 11.83 -11.51
N ILE A 72 -7.35 12.60 -10.47
CA ILE A 72 -7.11 14.05 -10.63
C ILE A 72 -5.70 14.38 -11.13
N ASP A 73 -4.75 13.44 -11.06
CA ASP A 73 -3.41 13.58 -11.67
C ASP A 73 -3.36 13.12 -13.15
N ILE A 74 -4.43 13.37 -13.93
CA ILE A 74 -4.48 13.20 -15.39
C ILE A 74 -4.76 14.55 -16.06
#